data_AF-A0A951J9P0-F1
#
_entry.id   AF-A0A951J9P0-F1
#
_cell.length_a   1.000
_cell.length_b   1.000
_cell.length_c   1.000
_cell.angle_alpha   90.00
_cell.angle_beta   90.00
_cell.angle_gamma   90.00
#
_symmetry.space_group_name_H-M   'P 1'
#
loop_
_entity.id
_entity.type
_entity.pdbx_description
1 polymer ?
#
loop_
_entity_poly.entity_id
_entity_poly.type
_entity_poly.pdbx_seq_one_letter_code
_entity_poly.pdbx_strand_id
1 'polypeptide(L)'
;MMSPLFVSHGSPMIVLDDTAAREHLQQLGRSRARPRAMLVASAHWQHADPLVGNASTPETLHDFGGFDPRLFEMQYPAPGDPGLANHVAELLENADWRSGTVSRGLDHGVWTPLMLMYPEADIPVVPLAVPMNADARGAWQLGRALAELKNENVLVLGSGAFTHNLGEVFRRDPGDANAPGWVTEFVNWMRDRLNAGDVDALLDYRNLAPHAHGNHPTEEHLLPLFIAMGAAGDDFRVEELHEGDVLRRLHQAPGQRDHCALVGHPRPTALGVVTGVGLVTGASGRAVLGSTGDVVGLHGRAGLHLDLVDVRDALHGLEVEALVVDRLILVDRRAVGQV
;
A
#
# COMPACT_ATOMS: atom_id res chain seq x y z
N MET A 1 -12.54 -16.23 -14.99
CA MET A 1 -11.79 -14.96 -15.07
C MET A 1 -11.10 -14.77 -13.73
N MET A 2 -9.85 -14.30 -13.73
CA MET A 2 -9.07 -14.05 -12.53
C MET A 2 -9.30 -12.63 -12.04
N SER A 3 -9.98 -12.48 -10.90
CA SER A 3 -10.22 -11.17 -10.30
C SER A 3 -8.89 -10.51 -9.89
N PRO A 4 -8.63 -9.25 -10.30
CA PRO A 4 -7.52 -8.46 -9.75
C PRO A 4 -7.59 -8.34 -8.23
N LEU A 5 -6.50 -7.86 -7.64
CA LEU A 5 -6.37 -7.70 -6.20
C LEU A 5 -5.58 -6.42 -5.90
N PHE A 6 -5.97 -5.69 -4.86
CA PHE A 6 -5.10 -4.72 -4.19
C PHE A 6 -4.72 -5.29 -2.82
N VAL A 7 -3.47 -5.08 -2.41
CA VAL A 7 -2.99 -5.44 -1.07
C VAL A 7 -2.21 -4.25 -0.49
N SER A 8 -2.62 -3.83 0.71
CA SER A 8 -1.75 -3.05 1.59
C SER A 8 -0.68 -3.97 2.17
N HIS A 9 0.54 -3.96 1.63
CA HIS A 9 1.61 -4.86 2.08
C HIS A 9 2.02 -4.56 3.53
N GLY A 10 2.21 -3.29 3.86
CA GLY A 10 2.69 -2.84 5.16
C GLY A 10 4.17 -3.15 5.39
N SER A 11 4.60 -3.15 6.65
CA SER A 11 6.00 -3.36 7.04
C SER A 11 6.48 -4.76 6.62
N PRO A 12 7.75 -4.92 6.20
CA PRO A 12 8.38 -6.23 6.01
C PRO A 12 8.19 -7.19 7.18
N MET A 13 8.08 -6.66 8.41
CA MET A 13 7.88 -7.44 9.64
C MET A 13 6.62 -8.33 9.62
N ILE A 14 5.60 -8.04 8.80
CA ILE A 14 4.35 -8.82 8.70
C ILE A 14 4.55 -10.33 8.45
N VAL A 15 5.65 -10.79 7.84
CA VAL A 15 5.91 -12.24 7.69
C VAL A 15 6.29 -12.90 9.02
N LEU A 16 6.84 -12.13 9.97
CA LEU A 16 7.22 -12.53 11.32
C LEU A 16 6.09 -12.25 12.35
N ASP A 17 5.42 -11.09 12.26
CA ASP A 17 4.51 -10.57 13.29
C ASP A 17 3.19 -11.33 13.40
N ASP A 18 2.83 -11.79 14.59
CA ASP A 18 1.60 -12.55 14.81
C ASP A 18 0.36 -11.63 14.84
N THR A 19 -0.13 -11.28 13.65
CA THR A 19 -1.20 -10.30 13.42
C THR A 19 -2.37 -10.88 12.64
N ALA A 20 -3.59 -10.40 12.91
CA ALA A 20 -4.80 -10.81 12.18
C ALA A 20 -4.68 -10.57 10.66
N ALA A 21 -3.92 -9.57 10.23
CA ALA A 21 -3.66 -9.30 8.82
C ALA A 21 -2.71 -10.32 8.16
N ARG A 22 -1.72 -10.84 8.91
CA ARG A 22 -0.87 -11.95 8.46
C ARG A 22 -1.70 -13.23 8.30
N GLU A 23 -2.53 -13.54 9.29
CA GLU A 23 -3.49 -14.65 9.21
C GLU A 23 -4.43 -14.48 8.01
N HIS A 24 -4.95 -13.27 7.78
CA HIS A 24 -5.85 -13.00 6.67
C HIS A 24 -5.19 -13.23 5.31
N LEU A 25 -3.96 -12.76 5.08
CA LEU A 25 -3.26 -13.03 3.80
C LEU A 25 -3.04 -14.53 3.56
N GLN A 26 -2.75 -15.31 4.62
CA GLN A 26 -2.67 -16.77 4.51
C GLN A 26 -4.03 -17.42 4.20
N GLN A 27 -5.12 -16.94 4.81
CA GLN A 27 -6.48 -17.43 4.52
C GLN A 27 -6.91 -17.05 3.09
N LEU A 28 -6.55 -15.85 2.64
CA LEU A 28 -6.84 -15.35 1.30
C LEU A 28 -6.13 -16.18 0.22
N GLY A 29 -4.84 -16.46 0.40
CA GLY A 29 -4.09 -17.33 -0.51
C GLY A 29 -4.71 -18.72 -0.65
N ARG A 30 -5.13 -19.32 0.48
CA ARG A 30 -5.77 -20.64 0.53
C ARG A 30 -7.20 -20.68 -0.06
N SER A 31 -7.90 -19.55 -0.11
CA SER A 31 -9.31 -19.47 -0.54
C SER A 31 -9.51 -19.01 -1.98
N ARG A 32 -8.48 -18.46 -2.63
CA ARG A 32 -8.56 -18.03 -4.04
C ARG A 32 -8.35 -19.17 -5.02
N ALA A 33 -8.94 -19.01 -6.21
CA ALA A 33 -8.51 -19.77 -7.37
C ALA A 33 -7.05 -19.43 -7.71
N ARG A 34 -6.25 -20.45 -8.03
CA ARG A 34 -4.81 -20.29 -8.29
C ARG A 34 -4.56 -19.74 -9.71
N PRO A 35 -3.86 -18.60 -9.87
CA PRO A 35 -3.56 -18.03 -11.17
C PRO A 35 -2.47 -18.81 -11.94
N ARG A 36 -2.36 -18.58 -13.27
CA ARG A 36 -1.24 -19.13 -14.08
C ARG A 36 0.08 -18.41 -13.83
N ALA A 37 0.00 -17.13 -13.48
CA ALA A 37 1.09 -16.18 -13.25
C ALA A 37 0.51 -14.93 -12.57
N MET A 38 1.37 -14.09 -12.01
CA MET A 38 0.99 -12.86 -11.31
C MET A 38 1.76 -11.66 -11.89
N LEU A 39 1.03 -10.61 -12.25
CA LEU A 39 1.58 -9.32 -12.64
C LEU A 39 1.45 -8.36 -11.45
N VAL A 40 2.56 -7.90 -10.88
CA VAL A 40 2.57 -7.19 -9.60
C VAL A 40 3.07 -5.75 -9.76
N ALA A 41 2.15 -4.78 -9.72
CA ALA A 41 2.49 -3.37 -9.67
C ALA A 41 2.88 -2.98 -8.24
N SER A 42 4.15 -2.65 -8.00
CA SER A 42 4.67 -2.35 -6.65
C SER A 42 5.03 -0.88 -6.48
N ALA A 43 4.56 -0.27 -5.39
CA ALA A 43 4.93 1.10 -5.00
C ALA A 43 6.45 1.33 -4.84
N HIS A 44 7.19 0.27 -4.50
CA HIS A 44 8.66 0.31 -4.32
C HIS A 44 9.45 0.17 -5.62
N TRP A 45 8.77 -0.13 -6.75
CA TRP A 45 9.38 -0.01 -8.07
C TRP A 45 8.73 1.12 -8.86
N GLN A 46 9.24 2.32 -8.66
CA GLN A 46 8.89 3.48 -9.48
C GLN A 46 9.85 3.65 -10.66
N HIS A 47 9.32 4.15 -11.78
CA HIS A 47 10.11 4.54 -12.95
C HIS A 47 9.38 5.64 -13.74
N ALA A 48 10.05 6.32 -14.69
CA ALA A 48 9.39 7.35 -15.51
C ALA A 48 8.37 6.76 -16.50
N ASP A 49 8.72 5.59 -17.06
CA ASP A 49 7.94 4.77 -17.99
C ASP A 49 7.49 3.47 -17.29
N PRO A 50 6.27 2.92 -17.50
CA PRO A 50 5.85 1.63 -16.92
C PRO A 50 6.60 0.43 -17.52
N LEU A 51 7.77 0.12 -16.98
CA LEU A 51 8.59 -1.03 -17.37
C LEU A 51 8.14 -2.33 -16.70
N VAL A 52 8.41 -3.45 -17.37
CA VAL A 52 7.97 -4.80 -16.96
C VAL A 52 9.19 -5.69 -16.65
N GLY A 53 9.14 -6.46 -15.56
CA GLY A 53 10.24 -7.33 -15.14
C GLY A 53 10.30 -8.65 -15.90
N ASN A 54 11.37 -8.89 -16.67
CA ASN A 54 11.52 -10.10 -17.51
C ASN A 54 12.60 -11.09 -17.04
N ALA A 55 13.08 -10.98 -15.80
CA ALA A 55 14.00 -11.97 -15.24
C ALA A 55 13.31 -13.34 -15.13
N SER A 56 13.89 -14.40 -15.72
CA SER A 56 13.34 -15.76 -15.63
C SER A 56 13.44 -16.37 -14.23
N THR A 57 14.39 -15.89 -13.45
CA THR A 57 14.58 -16.20 -12.01
C THR A 57 14.82 -14.87 -11.28
N PRO A 58 13.76 -14.13 -10.93
CA PRO A 58 13.86 -12.90 -10.15
C PRO A 58 14.62 -13.10 -8.84
N GLU A 59 15.53 -12.19 -8.52
CA GLU A 59 16.18 -12.10 -7.21
C GLU A 59 15.19 -11.61 -6.14
N THR A 60 15.29 -12.09 -4.90
CA THR A 60 14.55 -11.49 -3.77
C THR A 60 15.34 -10.27 -3.29
N LEU A 61 14.74 -9.09 -3.41
CA LEU A 61 15.39 -7.82 -3.06
C LEU A 61 14.96 -7.37 -1.66
N HIS A 62 15.94 -7.02 -0.84
CA HIS A 62 15.75 -6.41 0.47
C HIS A 62 15.95 -4.89 0.35
N ASP A 63 14.93 -4.21 -0.14
CA ASP A 63 14.89 -2.76 -0.39
C ASP A 63 14.62 -1.90 0.86
N PHE A 64 14.86 -2.48 2.04
CA PHE A 64 14.62 -1.88 3.36
C PHE A 64 15.83 -2.01 4.29
N GLY A 65 15.84 -1.27 5.40
CA GLY A 65 16.91 -1.28 6.40
C GLY A 65 16.39 -1.04 7.81
N GLY A 66 17.16 -1.43 8.83
CA GLY A 66 16.81 -1.21 10.24
C GLY A 66 15.82 -2.21 10.87
N PHE A 67 15.42 -3.25 10.13
CA PHE A 67 14.49 -4.29 10.59
C PHE A 67 15.21 -5.55 11.11
N ASP A 68 14.43 -6.52 11.61
CA ASP A 68 14.91 -7.82 12.12
C ASP A 68 15.85 -8.54 11.13
N PRO A 69 17.07 -8.96 11.54
CA PRO A 69 18.02 -9.66 10.69
C PRO A 69 17.45 -10.87 9.93
N ARG A 70 16.47 -11.58 10.50
CA ARG A 70 15.81 -12.74 9.88
C ARG A 70 15.17 -12.41 8.53
N LEU A 71 14.71 -11.17 8.33
CA LEU A 71 14.10 -10.74 7.06
C LEU A 71 15.11 -10.71 5.91
N PHE A 72 16.39 -10.41 6.19
CA PHE A 72 17.46 -10.40 5.20
C PHE A 72 17.94 -11.81 4.82
N GLU A 73 17.64 -12.81 5.66
CA GLU A 73 17.83 -14.23 5.35
C GLU A 73 16.69 -14.82 4.51
N MET A 74 15.54 -14.14 4.43
CA MET A 74 14.38 -14.62 3.67
C MET A 74 14.59 -14.50 2.15
N GLN A 75 14.04 -15.49 1.44
CA GLN A 75 14.03 -15.59 -0.01
C GLN A 75 12.64 -16.03 -0.46
N TYR A 76 12.16 -15.47 -1.56
CA TYR A 76 10.92 -15.86 -2.24
C TYR A 76 11.25 -16.20 -3.70
N PRO A 77 11.76 -17.43 -3.97
CA PRO A 77 12.37 -17.80 -5.25
C PRO A 77 11.34 -18.14 -6.33
N ALA A 78 10.32 -17.30 -6.49
CA ALA A 78 9.30 -17.47 -7.50
C ALA A 78 9.90 -17.39 -8.92
N PRO A 79 9.50 -18.26 -9.86
CA PRO A 79 9.95 -18.15 -11.24
C PRO A 79 9.40 -16.85 -11.87
N GLY A 80 10.07 -16.35 -12.91
CA GLY A 80 9.50 -15.30 -13.77
C GLY A 80 8.80 -15.89 -14.98
N ASP A 81 7.95 -15.09 -15.63
CA ASP A 81 7.39 -15.38 -16.95
C ASP A 81 7.83 -14.29 -17.95
N PRO A 82 8.98 -14.44 -18.63
CA PRO A 82 9.43 -13.49 -19.64
C PRO A 82 8.49 -13.37 -20.86
N GLY A 83 7.66 -14.39 -21.11
CA GLY A 83 6.64 -14.36 -22.16
C GLY A 83 5.49 -13.42 -21.80
N LEU A 84 4.98 -13.55 -20.57
CA LEU A 84 4.03 -12.59 -20.00
C LEU A 84 4.63 -11.19 -19.89
N ALA A 85 5.92 -11.05 -19.51
CA ALA A 85 6.57 -9.75 -19.42
C ALA A 85 6.59 -9.00 -20.77
N ASN A 86 6.87 -9.70 -21.87
CA ASN A 86 6.79 -9.14 -23.22
C ASN A 86 5.34 -8.77 -23.59
N HIS A 87 4.39 -9.69 -23.40
CA HIS A 87 2.96 -9.46 -23.69
C HIS A 87 2.38 -8.26 -22.93
N VAL A 88 2.75 -8.09 -21.66
CA VAL A 88 2.35 -6.93 -20.84
C VAL A 88 2.95 -5.62 -21.39
N ALA A 89 4.20 -5.63 -21.86
CA ALA A 89 4.79 -4.47 -22.51
C ALA A 89 4.08 -4.15 -23.83
N GLU A 90 3.76 -5.16 -24.65
CA GLU A 90 2.98 -5.01 -25.88
C GLU A 90 1.58 -4.45 -25.61
N LEU A 91 0.88 -4.89 -24.56
CA LEU A 91 -0.43 -4.33 -24.16
C LEU A 91 -0.35 -2.86 -23.73
N LEU A 92 0.73 -2.47 -23.04
CA LEU A 92 0.97 -1.09 -22.65
C LEU A 92 1.30 -0.21 -23.86
N GLU A 93 2.16 -0.67 -24.78
CA GLU A 93 2.50 0.04 -26.03
C GLU A 93 1.27 0.19 -26.96
N ASN A 94 0.41 -0.83 -27.06
CA ASN A 94 -0.86 -0.75 -27.79
C ASN A 94 -1.89 0.20 -27.14
N ALA A 95 -1.64 0.65 -25.91
CA ALA A 95 -2.46 1.63 -25.18
C ALA A 95 -1.75 3.00 -25.05
N ASP A 96 -0.85 3.32 -25.99
CA ASP A 96 -0.04 4.54 -26.08
C ASP A 96 0.92 4.81 -24.89
N TRP A 97 1.15 3.82 -24.01
CA TRP A 97 2.19 3.92 -22.98
C TRP A 97 3.54 3.55 -23.56
N ARG A 98 4.55 4.41 -23.35
CA ARG A 98 5.94 4.02 -23.54
C ARG A 98 6.31 2.97 -22.51
N SER A 99 6.47 1.71 -22.92
CA SER A 99 6.80 0.59 -22.04
C SER A 99 8.08 -0.12 -22.52
N GLY A 100 8.26 -1.38 -22.12
CA GLY A 100 9.41 -2.21 -22.42
C GLY A 100 9.81 -3.09 -21.24
N THR A 101 10.59 -4.13 -21.51
CA THR A 101 11.01 -5.11 -20.51
C THR A 101 12.43 -4.88 -19.99
N VAL A 102 12.65 -5.11 -18.70
CA VAL A 102 13.97 -5.03 -18.05
C VAL A 102 14.16 -6.18 -17.03
N SER A 103 15.39 -6.63 -16.83
CA SER A 103 15.68 -7.62 -15.78
C SER A 103 15.55 -6.97 -14.41
N ARG A 104 14.64 -7.48 -13.57
CA ARG A 104 14.24 -6.91 -12.27
C ARG A 104 13.88 -8.03 -11.29
N GLY A 105 14.42 -7.96 -10.09
CA GLY A 105 14.03 -8.79 -8.94
C GLY A 105 12.74 -8.30 -8.26
N LEU A 106 12.29 -9.04 -7.25
CA LEU A 106 11.08 -8.76 -6.48
C LEU A 106 11.45 -7.97 -5.23
N ASP A 107 10.96 -6.74 -5.07
CA ASP A 107 11.02 -5.96 -3.83
C ASP A 107 10.06 -6.49 -2.74
N HIS A 108 10.20 -5.99 -1.51
CA HIS A 108 9.38 -6.43 -0.38
C HIS A 108 7.88 -6.17 -0.60
N GLY A 109 7.51 -5.11 -1.32
CA GLY A 109 6.12 -4.89 -1.74
C GLY A 109 5.57 -6.05 -2.56
N VAL A 110 6.41 -6.72 -3.36
CA VAL A 110 6.04 -7.93 -4.08
C VAL A 110 6.14 -9.17 -3.20
N TRP A 111 7.31 -9.49 -2.63
CA TRP A 111 7.54 -10.81 -2.02
C TRP A 111 6.87 -10.98 -0.65
N THR A 112 6.73 -9.92 0.15
CA THR A 112 6.20 -9.99 1.52
C THR A 112 4.75 -10.49 1.56
N PRO A 113 3.78 -9.90 0.82
CA PRO A 113 2.42 -10.44 0.79
C PRO A 113 2.33 -11.78 0.07
N LEU A 114 3.14 -12.01 -0.97
CA LEU A 114 3.12 -13.27 -1.72
C LEU A 114 3.68 -14.45 -0.92
N MET A 115 4.67 -14.25 -0.05
CA MET A 115 5.15 -15.27 0.89
C MET A 115 4.07 -15.72 1.89
N LEU A 116 3.09 -14.87 2.20
CA LEU A 116 1.95 -15.23 3.05
C LEU A 116 0.82 -15.90 2.26
N MET A 117 0.56 -15.46 1.03
CA MET A 117 -0.52 -16.00 0.20
C MET A 117 -0.16 -17.33 -0.49
N TYR A 118 1.07 -17.45 -1.00
CA TYR A 118 1.54 -18.57 -1.82
C TYR A 118 2.97 -18.98 -1.39
N PRO A 119 3.15 -19.46 -0.13
CA PRO A 119 4.46 -19.72 0.46
C PRO A 119 5.33 -20.73 -0.30
N GLU A 120 4.74 -21.54 -1.17
CA GLU A 120 5.44 -22.50 -2.03
C GLU A 120 6.29 -21.84 -3.14
N ALA A 121 6.09 -20.54 -3.41
CA ALA A 121 6.82 -19.77 -4.43
C ALA A 121 6.85 -20.42 -5.83
N ASP A 122 5.78 -21.11 -6.21
CA ASP A 122 5.69 -21.95 -7.41
C ASP A 122 4.72 -21.41 -8.48
N ILE A 123 4.29 -20.15 -8.32
CA ILE A 123 3.52 -19.37 -9.31
C ILE A 123 4.48 -18.34 -9.94
N PRO A 124 4.53 -18.19 -11.27
CA PRO A 124 5.35 -17.17 -11.91
C PRO A 124 4.97 -15.73 -11.50
N VAL A 125 5.96 -14.89 -11.24
CA VAL A 125 5.81 -13.48 -10.85
C VAL A 125 6.53 -12.57 -11.83
N VAL A 126 5.79 -11.59 -12.34
CA VAL A 126 6.28 -10.50 -13.20
C VAL A 126 6.04 -9.19 -12.45
N PRO A 127 7.06 -8.48 -11.96
CA PRO A 127 6.87 -7.15 -11.38
C PRO A 127 6.59 -6.12 -12.49
N LEU A 128 5.94 -5.02 -12.12
CA LEU A 128 5.57 -3.91 -13.00
C LEU A 128 5.86 -2.58 -12.29
N ALA A 129 6.50 -1.65 -13.00
CA ALA A 129 6.84 -0.35 -12.46
C ALA A 129 5.63 0.60 -12.40
N VAL A 130 5.50 1.33 -11.29
CA VAL A 130 4.53 2.42 -11.14
C VAL A 130 5.11 3.71 -11.76
N PRO A 131 4.42 4.39 -12.70
CA PRO A 131 4.95 5.62 -13.29
C PRO A 131 5.01 6.77 -12.29
N MET A 132 6.20 7.37 -12.11
CA MET A 132 6.47 8.50 -11.22
C MET A 132 5.62 9.75 -11.51
N ASN A 133 5.12 9.88 -12.74
CA ASN A 133 4.34 11.03 -13.20
C ASN A 133 2.84 10.72 -13.37
N ALA A 134 2.37 9.55 -12.93
CA ALA A 134 0.94 9.22 -12.98
C ALA A 134 0.21 9.77 -11.75
N ASP A 135 -0.98 10.34 -11.97
CA ASP A 135 -1.99 10.51 -10.95
C ASP A 135 -2.89 9.25 -10.87
N ALA A 136 -3.91 9.28 -10.02
CA ALA A 136 -4.92 8.23 -9.94
C ALA A 136 -5.56 7.87 -11.30
N ARG A 137 -5.76 8.86 -12.19
CA ARG A 137 -6.41 8.67 -13.50
C ARG A 137 -5.47 8.02 -14.50
N GLY A 138 -4.19 8.39 -14.52
CA GLY A 138 -3.14 7.72 -15.29
C GLY A 138 -2.92 6.28 -14.80
N ALA A 139 -2.87 6.06 -13.49
CA ALA A 139 -2.75 4.72 -12.91
C ALA A 139 -3.95 3.82 -13.25
N TRP A 140 -5.18 4.36 -13.26
CA TRP A 140 -6.38 3.64 -13.72
C TRP A 140 -6.39 3.36 -15.22
N GLN A 141 -5.91 4.29 -16.05
CA GLN A 141 -5.75 4.10 -17.50
C GLN A 141 -4.72 3.01 -17.83
N LEU A 142 -3.59 2.99 -17.10
CA LEU A 142 -2.59 1.92 -17.17
C LEU A 142 -3.22 0.58 -16.77
N GLY A 143 -3.92 0.53 -15.63
CA GLY A 143 -4.65 -0.66 -15.20
C GLY A 143 -5.62 -1.18 -16.27
N ARG A 144 -6.34 -0.28 -16.95
CA ARG A 144 -7.27 -0.62 -18.03
C ARG A 144 -6.61 -1.27 -19.25
N ALA A 145 -5.37 -0.90 -19.59
CA ALA A 145 -4.61 -1.57 -20.66
C ALA A 145 -4.34 -3.05 -20.34
N LEU A 146 -4.28 -3.39 -19.04
CA LEU A 146 -4.01 -4.73 -18.52
C LEU A 146 -5.31 -5.55 -18.30
N ALA A 147 -6.49 -5.00 -18.63
CA ALA A 147 -7.77 -5.56 -18.23
C ALA A 147 -8.16 -6.87 -18.93
N GLU A 148 -7.44 -7.31 -19.98
CA GLU A 148 -7.66 -8.60 -20.61
C GLU A 148 -6.94 -9.78 -19.93
N LEU A 149 -5.89 -9.52 -19.14
CA LEU A 149 -5.09 -10.54 -18.44
C LEU A 149 -5.93 -11.45 -17.51
N LYS A 150 -7.05 -10.92 -16.99
CA LYS A 150 -8.03 -11.70 -16.22
C LYS A 150 -8.68 -12.86 -17.00
N ASN A 151 -8.65 -12.81 -18.33
CA ASN A 151 -9.15 -13.88 -19.20
C ASN A 151 -8.11 -14.99 -19.37
N GLU A 152 -6.82 -14.67 -19.29
CA GLU A 152 -5.69 -15.60 -19.34
C GLU A 152 -5.41 -16.34 -18.01
N ASN A 153 -6.24 -16.12 -16.99
CA ASN A 153 -5.97 -16.56 -15.62
C ASN A 153 -4.70 -15.93 -14.99
N VAL A 154 -4.29 -14.75 -15.43
CA VAL A 154 -3.21 -13.96 -14.80
C VAL A 154 -3.83 -13.07 -13.71
N LEU A 155 -3.21 -13.05 -12.53
CA LEU A 155 -3.62 -12.17 -11.43
C LEU A 155 -2.87 -10.84 -11.53
N VAL A 156 -3.60 -9.75 -11.79
CA VAL A 156 -3.06 -8.39 -11.61
C VAL A 156 -3.18 -8.02 -10.14
N LEU A 157 -2.03 -7.81 -9.48
CA LEU A 157 -1.89 -7.44 -8.08
C LEU A 157 -1.32 -6.03 -7.97
N GLY A 158 -2.11 -5.09 -7.47
CA GLY A 158 -1.59 -3.81 -6.98
C GLY A 158 -1.08 -3.98 -5.55
N SER A 159 0.21 -3.74 -5.31
CA SER A 159 0.82 -3.80 -3.99
C SER A 159 1.31 -2.43 -3.54
N GLY A 160 0.71 -1.91 -2.47
CA GLY A 160 0.94 -0.56 -1.97
C GLY A 160 0.55 -0.43 -0.49
N ALA A 161 -0.01 0.70 -0.11
CA ALA A 161 -0.63 0.92 1.19
C ALA A 161 -1.85 1.84 1.04
N PHE A 162 -2.96 1.49 1.69
CA PHE A 162 -4.20 2.30 1.61
C PHE A 162 -4.04 3.69 2.26
N THR A 163 -3.09 3.82 3.19
CA THR A 163 -2.67 5.06 3.86
C THR A 163 -1.15 5.03 4.02
N HIS A 164 -0.43 6.09 3.61
CA HIS A 164 1.04 6.10 3.60
C HIS A 164 1.63 7.47 4.00
N ASN A 165 1.76 7.71 5.31
CA ASN A 165 2.51 8.86 5.84
C ASN A 165 3.47 8.42 6.96
N LEU A 166 4.62 7.88 6.56
CA LEU A 166 5.70 7.48 7.47
C LEU A 166 6.18 8.65 8.35
N GLY A 167 6.12 9.89 7.84
CA GLY A 167 6.52 11.09 8.56
C GLY A 167 5.67 11.36 9.80
N GLU A 168 4.39 10.97 9.81
CA GLU A 168 3.54 10.98 11.00
C GLU A 168 3.69 9.71 11.84
N VAL A 169 3.89 8.53 11.23
CA VAL A 169 4.15 7.29 11.97
C VAL A 169 5.35 7.43 12.90
N PHE A 170 6.47 7.99 12.42
CA PHE A 170 7.67 8.26 13.23
C PHE A 170 7.53 9.39 14.27
N ARG A 171 6.37 10.07 14.35
CA ARG A 171 6.08 11.13 15.34
C ARG A 171 5.12 10.68 16.43
N ARG A 172 4.48 9.52 16.30
CA ARG A 172 3.52 9.01 17.28
C ARG A 172 4.23 8.21 18.38
N ASP A 173 3.59 8.17 19.54
CA ASP A 173 3.91 7.23 20.61
C ASP A 173 3.59 5.80 20.10
N PRO A 174 4.55 4.85 20.09
CA PRO A 174 4.30 3.46 19.72
C PRO A 174 3.19 2.76 20.54
N GLY A 175 2.87 3.29 21.73
CA GLY A 175 1.78 2.80 22.57
C GLY A 175 0.35 3.18 22.14
N ASP A 176 0.17 4.14 21.20
CA ASP A 176 -1.16 4.54 20.73
C ASP A 176 -1.61 3.72 19.50
N ALA A 177 -2.15 2.53 19.79
CA ALA A 177 -2.63 1.56 18.81
C ALA A 177 -3.84 2.03 17.95
N ASN A 178 -4.42 3.20 18.19
CA ASN A 178 -5.58 3.67 17.42
C ASN A 178 -5.14 4.30 16.09
N ALA A 179 -5.95 4.19 15.04
CA ALA A 179 -5.85 5.09 13.89
C ALA A 179 -6.23 6.53 14.32
N PRO A 180 -5.49 7.58 13.91
CA PRO A 180 -5.91 8.96 14.10
C PRO A 180 -7.21 9.24 13.35
N GLY A 181 -8.08 10.09 13.90
CA GLY A 181 -9.37 10.40 13.26
C GLY A 181 -9.26 10.92 11.82
N TRP A 182 -8.16 11.61 11.47
CA TRP A 182 -7.88 12.08 10.11
C TRP A 182 -7.51 10.96 9.12
N VAL A 183 -7.01 9.83 9.62
CA VAL A 183 -6.82 8.59 8.84
C VAL A 183 -8.16 7.90 8.69
N THR A 184 -8.90 7.70 9.77
CA THR A 184 -10.23 7.05 9.77
C THR A 184 -11.24 7.77 8.87
N GLU A 185 -11.24 9.11 8.84
CA GLU A 185 -12.08 9.92 7.93
C GLU A 185 -11.73 9.68 6.45
N PHE A 186 -10.45 9.57 6.12
CA PHE A 186 -9.98 9.29 4.76
C PHE A 186 -10.31 7.85 4.33
N VAL A 187 -9.99 6.87 5.18
CA VAL A 187 -10.23 5.44 4.94
C VAL A 187 -11.72 5.18 4.70
N ASN A 188 -12.60 5.74 5.54
CA ASN A 188 -14.04 5.61 5.35
C ASN A 188 -14.54 6.30 4.07
N TRP A 189 -14.02 7.49 3.73
CA TRP A 189 -14.39 8.15 2.47
C TRP A 189 -13.98 7.30 1.26
N MET A 190 -12.76 6.77 1.23
CA MET A 190 -12.28 5.91 0.15
C MET A 190 -13.12 4.63 0.03
N ARG A 191 -13.41 3.98 1.17
CA ARG A 191 -14.27 2.80 1.28
C ARG A 191 -15.69 3.07 0.76
N ASP A 192 -16.31 4.18 1.16
CA ASP A 192 -17.67 4.56 0.71
C ASP A 192 -17.72 4.74 -0.81
N ARG A 193 -16.72 5.40 -1.42
CA ARG A 193 -16.65 5.60 -2.87
C ARG A 193 -16.37 4.29 -3.62
N LEU A 194 -15.49 3.44 -3.08
CA LEU A 194 -15.20 2.12 -3.62
C LEU A 194 -16.42 1.19 -3.60
N ASN A 195 -17.19 1.19 -2.50
CA ASN A 195 -18.43 0.43 -2.38
C ASN A 195 -19.57 1.00 -3.24
N ALA A 196 -19.58 2.31 -3.50
CA ALA A 196 -20.53 2.96 -4.41
C ALA A 196 -20.21 2.78 -5.90
N GLY A 197 -18.98 2.38 -6.25
CA GLY A 197 -18.48 2.40 -7.63
C GLY A 197 -18.26 3.82 -8.17
N ASP A 198 -17.99 4.78 -7.29
CA ASP A 198 -17.86 6.21 -7.60
C ASP A 198 -16.47 6.53 -8.16
N VAL A 199 -16.23 6.03 -9.38
CA VAL A 199 -14.91 6.09 -10.04
C VAL A 199 -14.43 7.52 -10.21
N ASP A 200 -15.25 8.45 -10.70
CA ASP A 200 -14.77 9.82 -10.92
C ASP A 200 -14.42 10.54 -9.62
N ALA A 201 -15.10 10.26 -8.50
CA ALA A 201 -14.65 10.76 -7.20
C ALA A 201 -13.32 10.12 -6.76
N LEU A 202 -13.16 8.80 -6.93
CA LEU A 202 -11.91 8.11 -6.61
C LEU A 202 -10.72 8.62 -7.43
N LEU A 203 -10.93 8.93 -8.71
CA LEU A 203 -9.90 9.52 -9.58
C LEU A 203 -9.61 10.99 -9.27
N ASP A 204 -10.39 11.64 -8.40
CA ASP A 204 -10.21 13.01 -7.90
C ASP A 204 -10.01 13.05 -6.36
N TYR A 205 -9.57 11.93 -5.76
CA TYR A 205 -9.51 11.77 -4.30
C TYR A 205 -8.66 12.84 -3.59
N ARG A 206 -7.65 13.44 -4.24
CA ARG A 206 -6.82 14.49 -3.64
C ARG A 206 -7.59 15.78 -3.37
N ASN A 207 -8.59 16.09 -4.20
CA ASN A 207 -9.44 17.27 -4.03
C ASN A 207 -10.70 16.98 -3.20
N LEU A 208 -11.19 15.73 -3.21
CA LEU A 208 -12.49 15.36 -2.64
C LEU A 208 -12.45 14.58 -1.32
N ALA A 209 -11.36 13.85 -1.03
CA ALA A 209 -11.25 13.05 0.19
C ALA A 209 -10.72 13.91 1.37
N PRO A 210 -11.30 13.77 2.58
CA PRO A 210 -10.80 14.45 3.75
C PRO A 210 -9.37 14.00 4.05
N HIS A 211 -8.47 14.95 4.33
CA HIS A 211 -7.06 14.68 4.67
C HIS A 211 -6.27 13.87 3.64
N ALA A 212 -6.63 13.91 2.34
CA ALA A 212 -5.94 13.15 1.30
C ALA A 212 -4.41 13.36 1.29
N HIS A 213 -3.96 14.62 1.27
CA HIS A 213 -2.53 14.98 1.36
C HIS A 213 -1.88 14.62 2.71
N GLY A 214 -2.67 14.42 3.77
CA GLY A 214 -2.18 13.94 5.07
C GLY A 214 -1.98 12.42 5.09
N ASN A 215 -2.82 11.68 4.39
CA ASN A 215 -2.72 10.22 4.23
C ASN A 215 -1.70 9.82 3.16
N HIS A 216 -1.55 10.64 2.12
CA HIS A 216 -0.68 10.41 0.97
C HIS A 216 -0.01 11.73 0.55
N PRO A 217 1.10 12.11 1.21
CA PRO A 217 1.88 13.30 0.85
C PRO A 217 2.27 13.27 -0.64
N THR A 218 2.77 12.11 -1.06
CA THR A 218 2.95 11.66 -2.45
C THR A 218 2.04 10.44 -2.71
N GLU A 219 1.79 10.08 -3.96
CA GLU A 219 0.69 9.15 -4.34
C GLU A 219 1.10 7.69 -4.49
N GLU A 220 2.40 7.41 -4.56
CA GLU A 220 2.98 6.18 -5.10
C GLU A 220 2.49 4.88 -4.43
N HIS A 221 2.17 4.94 -3.13
CA HIS A 221 1.63 3.79 -2.39
C HIS A 221 0.14 3.55 -2.61
N LEU A 222 -0.61 4.54 -3.10
CA LEU A 222 -2.02 4.39 -3.47
C LEU A 222 -2.22 4.09 -4.96
N LEU A 223 -1.32 4.52 -5.86
CA LEU A 223 -1.43 4.26 -7.31
C LEU A 223 -1.69 2.77 -7.67
N PRO A 224 -1.10 1.75 -7.00
CA PRO A 224 -1.42 0.35 -7.26
C PRO A 224 -2.90 -0.04 -7.06
N LEU A 225 -3.64 0.67 -6.19
CA LEU A 225 -5.10 0.50 -6.05
C LEU A 225 -5.81 0.83 -7.36
N PHE A 226 -5.44 1.95 -7.98
CA PHE A 226 -6.02 2.42 -9.24
C PHE A 226 -5.63 1.52 -10.42
N ILE A 227 -4.41 0.96 -10.43
CA ILE A 227 -3.99 -0.05 -11.42
C ILE A 227 -4.86 -1.32 -11.29
N ALA A 228 -5.04 -1.84 -10.07
CA ALA A 228 -5.89 -3.01 -9.84
C ALA A 228 -7.37 -2.75 -10.20
N MET A 229 -7.88 -1.55 -9.89
CA MET A 229 -9.22 -1.09 -10.26
C MET A 229 -9.40 -0.99 -11.78
N GLY A 230 -8.40 -0.46 -12.50
CA GLY A 230 -8.42 -0.39 -13.96
C GLY A 230 -8.42 -1.77 -14.62
N ALA A 231 -7.60 -2.70 -14.10
CA ALA A 231 -7.52 -4.07 -14.61
C ALA A 231 -8.82 -4.87 -14.39
N ALA A 232 -9.64 -4.49 -13.41
CA ALA A 232 -10.95 -5.09 -13.21
C ALA A 232 -11.94 -4.72 -14.33
N GLY A 233 -11.72 -3.60 -15.02
CA GLY A 233 -12.58 -3.08 -16.10
C GLY A 233 -13.86 -2.41 -15.58
N ASP A 234 -14.66 -1.87 -16.50
CA ASP A 234 -15.70 -0.88 -16.17
C ASP A 234 -16.83 -1.40 -15.25
N ASP A 235 -17.15 -2.71 -15.31
CA ASP A 235 -18.16 -3.34 -14.43
C ASP A 235 -17.57 -3.93 -13.11
N PHE A 236 -16.48 -3.39 -12.57
CA PHE A 236 -15.89 -3.96 -11.35
C PHE A 236 -16.83 -3.85 -10.14
N ARG A 237 -16.57 -4.71 -9.14
CA ARG A 237 -17.15 -4.59 -7.80
C ARG A 237 -16.04 -4.69 -6.78
N VAL A 238 -16.28 -4.06 -5.64
CA VAL A 238 -15.41 -4.12 -4.48
C VAL A 238 -15.94 -5.18 -3.52
N GLU A 239 -15.01 -5.93 -2.94
CA GLU A 239 -15.27 -6.89 -1.87
C GLU A 239 -14.13 -6.75 -0.87
N GLU A 240 -14.38 -6.00 0.18
CA GLU A 240 -13.47 -5.78 1.31
C GLU A 240 -13.33 -7.07 2.11
N LEU A 241 -12.11 -7.63 2.13
CA LEU A 241 -11.86 -8.95 2.73
C LEU A 241 -11.41 -8.88 4.20
N HIS A 242 -10.86 -7.75 4.62
CA HIS A 242 -10.29 -7.54 5.96
C HIS A 242 -10.25 -6.05 6.29
N GLU A 243 -10.61 -5.69 7.53
CA GLU A 243 -10.43 -4.36 8.09
C GLU A 243 -9.22 -4.35 9.04
N GLY A 244 -8.50 -3.22 9.09
CA GLY A 244 -7.61 -2.91 10.22
C GLY A 244 -8.41 -2.53 11.47
N ASP A 245 -7.87 -2.79 12.66
CA ASP A 245 -8.65 -2.81 13.90
C ASP A 245 -9.21 -1.44 14.35
N VAL A 246 -10.54 -1.33 14.38
CA VAL A 246 -11.27 -0.56 15.40
C VAL A 246 -12.26 -1.47 16.16
N LEU A 247 -11.86 -2.72 16.45
CA LEU A 247 -12.66 -3.62 17.28
C LEU A 247 -12.59 -3.27 18.77
N ARG A 248 -13.48 -2.37 19.19
CA ARG A 248 -13.92 -2.32 20.58
C ARG A 248 -14.43 -3.70 21.01
N ARG A 249 -13.76 -4.33 21.98
CA ARG A 249 -14.37 -5.42 22.74
C ARG A 249 -15.64 -4.91 23.45
N LEU A 250 -16.79 -5.43 23.05
CA LEU A 250 -17.94 -5.59 23.94
C LEU A 250 -18.29 -7.08 24.00
N HIS A 251 -18.56 -7.56 25.21
CA HIS A 251 -19.00 -8.93 25.47
C HIS A 251 -20.50 -8.97 25.70
N GLN A 252 -21.08 -10.16 25.49
CA GLN A 252 -22.51 -10.47 25.57
C GLN A 252 -23.31 -9.92 24.36
N ALA A 253 -24.39 -10.56 23.92
CA ALA A 253 -25.17 -11.66 24.55
C ALA A 253 -25.67 -12.69 23.53
N PRO A 254 -26.11 -13.89 23.97
CA PRO A 254 -26.93 -14.78 23.16
C PRO A 254 -28.43 -14.43 23.35
N GLY A 255 -29.01 -13.61 22.47
CA GLY A 255 -30.45 -13.33 22.55
C GLY A 255 -31.04 -12.36 21.52
N GLN A 256 -32.04 -12.87 20.78
CA GLN A 256 -32.99 -12.13 19.93
C GLN A 256 -32.41 -11.45 18.66
N ARG A 257 -33.32 -10.83 17.89
CA ARG A 257 -33.21 -10.65 16.44
C ARG A 257 -33.67 -9.26 15.97
N ASP A 258 -33.43 -9.04 14.67
CA ASP A 258 -34.25 -8.28 13.72
C ASP A 258 -34.12 -6.75 13.64
N HIS A 259 -34.24 -6.30 12.38
CA HIS A 259 -34.50 -4.94 11.87
C HIS A 259 -33.33 -3.94 11.72
N CYS A 260 -33.50 -3.06 10.72
CA CYS A 260 -32.53 -2.13 10.14
C CYS A 260 -33.13 -0.71 10.14
N ALA A 261 -32.33 0.32 10.42
CA ALA A 261 -32.73 1.73 10.31
C ALA A 261 -31.52 2.70 10.22
N LEU A 262 -31.71 3.85 9.57
CA LEU A 262 -30.75 4.96 9.45
C LEU A 262 -31.28 6.25 10.14
N VAL A 263 -30.67 6.67 11.26
CA VAL A 263 -30.77 7.97 11.99
C VAL A 263 -29.52 8.08 12.90
N GLY A 264 -28.87 9.22 13.21
CA GLY A 264 -28.99 10.63 12.79
C GLY A 264 -28.05 11.56 13.62
N HIS A 265 -28.14 12.88 13.44
CA HIS A 265 -27.39 13.92 14.22
C HIS A 265 -28.31 14.65 15.24
N PRO A 266 -27.81 15.29 16.34
CA PRO A 266 -26.66 16.23 16.38
C PRO A 266 -25.76 16.25 17.65
N ARG A 267 -24.87 17.27 17.73
CA ARG A 267 -23.85 17.61 18.77
C ARG A 267 -24.44 18.45 19.94
N PRO A 268 -23.66 19.16 20.84
CA PRO A 268 -22.26 19.03 21.33
C PRO A 268 -22.08 19.20 22.88
N THR A 269 -20.85 19.05 23.42
CA THR A 269 -20.33 19.81 24.59
C THR A 269 -18.79 19.91 24.55
N ALA A 270 -18.15 20.75 25.38
CA ALA A 270 -16.76 21.22 25.19
C ALA A 270 -15.91 21.28 26.50
N LEU A 271 -14.58 21.52 26.32
CA LEU A 271 -13.46 21.92 27.21
C LEU A 271 -12.20 21.07 26.82
N GLY A 272 -10.96 21.58 26.75
CA GLY A 272 -10.46 22.96 26.71
C GLY A 272 -9.35 23.30 27.72
N VAL A 273 -8.07 23.36 27.29
CA VAL A 273 -6.92 24.02 27.96
C VAL A 273 -5.92 24.51 26.89
N VAL A 274 -5.17 25.57 27.17
CA VAL A 274 -4.08 26.11 26.33
C VAL A 274 -2.83 26.39 27.17
N THR A 275 -1.66 25.96 26.69
CA THR A 275 -0.32 26.49 27.04
C THR A 275 0.61 26.32 25.84
N GLY A 276 1.50 27.28 25.56
CA GLY A 276 2.45 27.22 24.45
C GLY A 276 3.65 28.15 24.66
N VAL A 277 4.67 28.03 23.80
CA VAL A 277 5.95 28.76 23.90
C VAL A 277 6.48 29.12 22.50
N GLY A 278 7.02 30.33 22.33
CA GLY A 278 7.94 30.75 21.25
C GLY A 278 9.25 31.26 21.89
N LEU A 279 10.30 31.73 21.19
CA LEU A 279 10.60 31.97 19.76
C LEU A 279 12.11 31.57 19.55
N VAL A 280 13.01 32.08 18.69
CA VAL A 280 13.18 33.21 17.74
C VAL A 280 14.10 32.73 16.59
N THR A 281 13.96 33.20 15.35
CA THR A 281 14.98 32.97 14.29
C THR A 281 16.09 34.03 14.31
N GLY A 282 17.37 33.63 14.32
CA GLY A 282 18.53 34.53 14.32
C GLY A 282 19.59 34.17 13.26
N ALA A 283 20.17 35.19 12.61
CA ALA A 283 21.03 35.00 11.45
C ALA A 283 22.54 35.03 11.76
N SER A 284 23.10 33.90 12.21
CA SER A 284 24.49 33.49 11.94
C SER A 284 24.74 32.06 12.44
N GLY A 285 25.41 31.24 11.63
CA GLY A 285 25.50 29.80 11.88
C GLY A 285 26.56 29.41 12.90
N ARG A 286 26.14 28.98 14.10
CA ARG A 286 26.93 28.11 14.98
C ARG A 286 26.02 27.40 15.99
N ALA A 287 25.96 26.07 15.92
CA ALA A 287 25.34 25.24 16.95
C ALA A 287 26.37 24.91 18.05
N VAL A 288 25.88 24.76 19.28
CA VAL A 288 26.65 24.26 20.43
C VAL A 288 25.82 23.18 21.10
N LEU A 289 26.41 21.99 21.30
CA LEU A 289 25.74 20.87 21.95
C LEU A 289 25.59 21.13 23.46
N GLY A 290 24.34 21.27 23.91
CA GLY A 290 23.97 21.21 25.33
C GLY A 290 23.73 19.77 25.78
N SER A 291 23.95 19.47 27.06
CA SER A 291 23.93 18.09 27.59
C SER A 291 22.52 17.57 27.94
N THR A 292 21.54 17.83 27.08
CA THR A 292 20.17 17.28 27.10
C THR A 292 19.75 17.03 25.66
N GLY A 293 19.41 15.78 25.33
CA GLY A 293 19.44 15.23 23.97
C GLY A 293 18.26 15.59 23.05
N ASP A 294 17.91 16.86 22.91
CA ASP A 294 16.89 17.32 21.96
C ASP A 294 17.52 17.68 20.59
N VAL A 295 17.10 16.99 19.51
CA VAL A 295 17.56 17.30 18.15
C VAL A 295 16.67 18.39 17.54
N VAL A 296 17.22 19.60 17.41
CA VAL A 296 16.55 20.71 16.71
C VAL A 296 16.61 20.50 15.21
N GLY A 297 15.45 20.49 14.55
CA GLY A 297 15.31 20.17 13.12
C GLY A 297 16.04 21.13 12.17
N LEU A 298 16.60 20.57 11.09
CA LEU A 298 17.32 21.30 10.04
C LEU A 298 16.41 21.57 8.82
N HIS A 299 16.14 22.84 8.52
CA HIS A 299 15.53 23.24 7.25
C HIS A 299 16.59 23.59 6.19
N GLY A 300 16.80 22.68 5.24
CA GLY A 300 17.47 22.99 3.98
C GLY A 300 16.54 23.76 3.01
N ARG A 301 17.12 24.56 2.10
CA ARG A 301 16.39 25.09 0.94
C ARG A 301 16.22 24.00 -0.12
N ALA A 302 15.17 24.09 -0.93
CA ALA A 302 14.94 23.21 -2.06
C ALA A 302 16.12 23.23 -3.06
N GLY A 303 16.42 22.08 -3.66
CA GLY A 303 17.44 21.95 -4.72
C GLY A 303 18.73 21.21 -4.34
N LEU A 304 18.72 20.36 -3.31
CA LEU A 304 19.82 19.44 -2.99
C LEU A 304 19.33 17.99 -3.04
N HIS A 305 19.94 17.17 -3.89
CA HIS A 305 19.88 15.72 -3.77
C HIS A 305 20.68 15.29 -2.54
N LEU A 306 20.17 14.30 -1.81
CA LEU A 306 20.91 13.54 -0.81
C LEU A 306 21.01 12.09 -1.31
N ASP A 307 22.24 11.62 -1.52
CA ASP A 307 22.49 10.20 -1.72
C ASP A 307 22.25 9.44 -0.40
N LEU A 308 21.76 8.20 -0.49
CA LEU A 308 21.32 7.37 0.64
C LEU A 308 22.44 6.91 1.61
N VAL A 309 23.63 7.51 1.54
CA VAL A 309 24.82 7.14 2.32
C VAL A 309 24.90 7.91 3.65
N ASP A 310 24.49 9.19 3.68
CA ASP A 310 24.72 10.10 4.82
C ASP A 310 23.72 9.94 5.98
N VAL A 311 22.69 9.10 5.84
CA VAL A 311 21.72 8.81 6.93
C VAL A 311 22.31 7.84 7.98
N ARG A 312 23.42 7.17 7.64
CA ARG A 312 23.97 6.02 8.38
C ARG A 312 24.45 6.33 9.81
N ASP A 313 25.00 7.52 10.04
CA ASP A 313 25.64 7.87 11.32
C ASP A 313 24.65 8.48 12.35
N ALA A 314 23.41 8.78 11.94
CA ALA A 314 22.43 9.47 12.77
C ALA A 314 21.54 8.53 13.62
N LEU A 315 21.45 7.25 13.27
CA LEU A 315 20.48 6.30 13.83
C LEU A 315 21.12 5.20 14.69
N HIS A 316 22.08 5.58 15.55
CA HIS A 316 22.70 4.68 16.52
C HIS A 316 21.70 4.26 17.63
N GLY A 317 21.05 3.10 17.45
CA GLY A 317 20.42 2.35 18.54
C GLY A 317 18.95 2.68 18.84
N LEU A 318 18.17 3.10 17.85
CA LEU A 318 16.71 3.07 17.95
C LEU A 318 16.18 1.75 17.41
N GLU A 319 15.49 0.97 18.24
CA GLU A 319 14.73 -0.22 17.82
C GLU A 319 13.45 0.24 17.11
N VAL A 320 13.20 -0.24 15.90
CA VAL A 320 12.11 0.24 15.03
C VAL A 320 10.90 -0.68 15.12
N GLU A 321 10.12 -0.55 16.19
CA GLU A 321 8.76 -1.10 16.25
C GLU A 321 7.75 -0.09 15.69
N ALA A 322 7.24 -0.34 14.49
CA ALA A 322 6.10 0.39 13.94
C ALA A 322 5.41 -0.38 12.80
N LEU A 323 4.09 -0.57 12.89
CA LEU A 323 3.15 -0.05 11.88
C LEU A 323 1.69 -0.07 12.35
N VAL A 324 0.98 1.05 12.21
CA VAL A 324 -0.50 1.07 12.19
C VAL A 324 -0.94 0.79 10.75
N VAL A 325 -1.74 -0.25 10.53
CA VAL A 325 -2.05 -0.75 9.18
C VAL A 325 -3.56 -0.82 8.94
N ASP A 326 -4.13 0.29 8.44
CA ASP A 326 -5.45 0.27 7.83
C ASP A 326 -5.32 -0.39 6.44
N ARG A 327 -6.03 -1.50 6.25
CA ARG A 327 -5.94 -2.34 5.05
C ARG A 327 -7.28 -2.40 4.35
N LEU A 328 -7.24 -2.33 3.03
CA LEU A 328 -8.34 -2.70 2.14
C LEU A 328 -7.81 -3.67 1.08
N ILE A 329 -8.69 -4.55 0.63
CA ILE A 329 -8.47 -5.54 -0.42
C ILE A 329 -9.70 -5.50 -1.34
N LEU A 330 -9.55 -5.66 -2.66
CA LEU A 330 -10.65 -5.62 -3.64
C LEU A 330 -10.76 -6.96 -4.40
N VAL A 331 -11.97 -7.47 -4.67
CA VAL A 331 -12.19 -8.68 -5.50
C VAL A 331 -13.46 -8.58 -6.34
N ASP A 332 -13.36 -8.91 -7.63
CA ASP A 332 -14.52 -9.19 -8.49
C ASP A 332 -15.18 -10.53 -8.13
N ARG A 333 -16.46 -10.48 -7.72
CA ARG A 333 -17.27 -11.65 -7.36
C ARG A 333 -17.67 -12.55 -8.53
N ARG A 334 -17.50 -12.17 -9.80
CA ARG A 334 -17.82 -13.04 -10.96
C ARG A 334 -16.94 -14.29 -11.07
N ALA A 335 -15.88 -14.41 -10.26
CA ALA A 335 -15.01 -15.59 -10.20
C ALA A 335 -15.52 -16.72 -9.28
N VAL A 336 -16.42 -16.45 -8.33
CA VAL A 336 -16.96 -17.47 -7.42
C VAL A 336 -18.25 -18.05 -8.00
N GLY A 337 -18.10 -19.09 -8.82
CA GLY A 337 -19.21 -19.87 -9.36
C GLY A 337 -19.99 -20.62 -8.26
N GLN A 338 -21.29 -20.82 -8.49
CA GLN A 338 -22.23 -21.42 -7.55
C GLN A 338 -21.83 -22.82 -7.07
N VAL A 339 -22.04 -23.06 -5.77
CA VAL A 339 -22.22 -24.38 -5.13
C VAL A 339 -23.43 -24.26 -4.20
#